data_AF-A0A3Q8Z6T7-F1
#
_entry.id   AF-A0A3Q8Z6T7-F1
#
_cell.length_a   1.000
_cell.length_b   1.000
_cell.length_c   1.000
_cell.angle_alpha   90.00
_cell.angle_beta   90.00
_cell.angle_gamma   90.00
#
_symmetry.space_group_name_H-M   'P 1'
#
loop_
_entity.id
_entity.type
_entity.pdbx_description
1 polymer ?
#
loop_
_entity_poly.entity_id
_entity_poly.type
_entity_poly.pdbx_seq_one_letter_code
_entity_poly.pdbx_strand_id
1 'polypeptide(L)' 'MAYEQKDNSGTLFKNDKREKDSHPHAKGTALIDGVEYWVSAWTKEGAKGRFQSLAFQKKEQR' A
#
# COMPACT_ATOMS: atom_id res chain seq x y z
N MET A 1 -0.65 23.61 1.84
CA MET A 1 -0.40 22.92 0.56
C MET A 1 -1.35 21.74 0.49
N ALA A 2 -2.43 21.85 -0.27
CA ALA A 2 -3.38 20.75 -0.45
C ALA A 2 -2.65 19.63 -1.22
N TYR A 3 -2.54 18.44 -0.62
CA TYR A 3 -1.95 17.29 -1.28
C TYR A 3 -2.98 16.77 -2.30
N GLU A 4 -2.97 17.32 -3.51
CA GLU A 4 -3.74 16.76 -4.62
C GLU A 4 -3.15 15.40 -4.94
N GLN A 5 -3.87 14.35 -4.55
CA GLN A 5 -3.49 12.98 -4.86
C GLN A 5 -3.59 12.83 -6.38
N LYS A 6 -2.43 12.79 -7.04
CA LYS A 6 -2.38 12.63 -8.50
C LYS A 6 -2.90 11.25 -8.86
N ASP A 7 -3.53 11.15 -10.02
CA ASP A 7 -3.88 9.85 -10.56
C ASP A 7 -2.61 9.00 -10.73
N ASN A 8 -2.75 7.69 -10.51
CA ASN A 8 -1.64 6.73 -10.40
C ASN A 8 -0.62 7.06 -9.28
N SER A 9 -1.09 7.63 -8.17
CA SER A 9 -0.25 7.89 -7.00
C SER A 9 -0.89 7.38 -5.70
N GLY A 10 -0.07 7.15 -4.70
CA GLY A 10 -0.53 6.65 -3.41
C GLY A 10 0.47 6.92 -2.29
N THR A 11 0.02 6.63 -1.08
CA THR A 11 0.82 6.77 0.14
C THR A 11 0.81 5.45 0.89
N LEU A 12 1.95 5.11 1.48
CA LEU A 12 2.12 3.95 2.34
C LEU A 12 2.69 4.43 3.67
N PHE A 13 2.03 4.07 4.75
CA PHE A 13 2.47 4.33 6.11
C PHE A 13 2.92 3.03 6.75
N LYS A 14 3.94 3.10 7.62
CA LYS A 14 4.37 1.96 8.41
C LYS A 14 3.18 1.42 9.21
N ASN A 15 2.98 0.11 9.20
CA ASN A 15 1.94 -0.52 10.00
C ASN A 15 2.49 -0.77 11.41
N ASP A 16 2.23 0.15 12.34
CA ASP A 16 2.70 0.02 13.73
C ASP A 16 2.02 -1.13 14.49
N LYS A 17 0.88 -1.63 14.01
CA LYS A 17 0.14 -2.77 14.60
C LYS A 17 0.54 -4.13 13.99
N ARG A 18 1.81 -4.29 13.63
CA ARG A 18 2.31 -5.57 13.09
C ARG A 18 2.64 -6.53 14.24
N GLU A 19 1.75 -7.49 14.48
CA GLU A 19 1.94 -8.52 15.51
C GLU A 19 2.37 -9.88 14.93
N LYS A 20 2.03 -10.14 13.66
CA LYS A 20 2.32 -11.40 12.97
C LYS A 20 3.05 -11.16 11.67
N ASP A 21 3.84 -12.14 11.23
CA ASP A 21 4.59 -12.04 9.98
C ASP A 21 3.68 -11.89 8.75
N SER A 22 2.49 -12.47 8.80
CA SER A 22 1.44 -12.34 7.79
C SER A 22 0.90 -10.92 7.64
N HIS A 23 1.06 -10.05 8.65
CA HIS A 23 0.58 -8.68 8.57
C HIS A 23 1.51 -7.85 7.67
N PRO A 24 0.95 -6.97 6.81
CA PRO A 24 1.75 -6.08 5.97
C PRO A 24 2.60 -5.15 6.83
N HIS A 25 3.79 -4.85 6.31
CA HIS A 25 4.76 -3.95 6.92
C HIS A 25 4.34 -2.49 6.77
N ALA A 26 3.66 -2.16 5.66
CA ALA A 26 3.08 -0.85 5.43
C ALA A 26 1.68 -0.99 4.82
N LYS A 27 0.81 -0.02 5.13
CA LYS A 27 -0.55 0.07 4.62
C LYS A 27 -0.82 1.50 4.18
N GLY A 28 -1.71 1.68 3.21
CA GLY A 28 -2.16 3.01 2.84
C GLY A 28 -3.15 2.97 1.69
N THR A 29 -3.15 4.02 0.88
CA THR A 29 -4.16 4.24 -0.15
C THR A 29 -3.51 4.72 -1.44
N ALA A 30 -4.04 4.28 -2.57
CA ALA A 30 -3.64 4.77 -3.89
C ALA A 30 -4.87 5.11 -4.71
N LEU A 31 -4.77 6.17 -5.51
CA LEU A 31 -5.70 6.50 -6.56
C LEU A 31 -5.13 5.98 -7.87
N ILE A 32 -5.85 5.06 -8.51
CA ILE A 32 -5.47 4.45 -9.80
C ILE A 32 -6.68 4.55 -10.73
N ASP A 33 -6.53 5.25 -11.84
CA ASP A 33 -7.58 5.51 -12.83
C ASP A 33 -8.86 6.09 -12.19
N GLY A 34 -8.69 7.04 -11.27
CA GLY A 34 -9.80 7.66 -10.52
C GLY A 34 -10.49 6.75 -9.49
N VAL A 35 -9.98 5.53 -9.29
CA VAL A 35 -10.50 4.57 -8.30
C VAL A 35 -9.56 4.51 -7.10
N GLU A 36 -10.12 4.67 -5.89
CA GLU A 36 -9.34 4.48 -4.67
C GLU A 36 -9.15 2.98 -4.36
N TYR A 37 -7.92 2.63 -4.03
CA TYR A 37 -7.51 1.31 -3.57
C TYR A 37 -6.90 1.39 -2.18
N TRP A 38 -7.19 0.40 -1.34
CA TRP A 38 -6.37 0.06 -0.19
C TRP A 38 -5.12 -0.66 -0.68
N VAL A 39 -3.96 -0.18 -0.25
CA VAL A 39 -2.66 -0.78 -0.59
C VAL A 39 -2.05 -1.39 0.66
N SER A 40 -1.65 -2.65 0.56
CA SER A 40 -0.87 -3.35 1.59
C SER A 40 0.49 -3.74 1.02
N ALA A 41 1.56 -3.49 1.78
CA ALA A 41 2.92 -3.74 1.38
C ALA A 41 3.66 -4.64 2.38
N TRP A 42 4.33 -5.67 1.88
CA TRP A 42 5.21 -6.55 2.66
C TRP A 42 6.65 -6.44 2.17
N THR A 43 7.58 -6.19 3.07
CA THR A 43 9.01 -6.30 2.78
C THR A 43 9.42 -7.76 2.80
N LYS A 44 9.95 -8.23 1.68
CA LYS A 44 10.45 -9.59 1.49
C LYS A 44 11.88 -9.53 0.98
N GLU A 45 12.65 -10.59 1.24
CA GLU A 45 14.00 -10.76 0.71
C GLU A 45 13.99 -11.82 -0.38
N GLY A 46 14.52 -11.45 -1.55
CA GLY A 46 14.67 -12.34 -2.69
C GLY A 46 16.14 -12.46 -3.10
N ALA A 47 16.41 -13.28 -4.11
CA ALA A 47 17.77 -13.54 -4.59
C ALA A 47 18.54 -12.28 -5.03
N LYS A 48 17.83 -11.21 -5.42
CA LYS A 48 18.41 -9.92 -5.87
C LYS A 48 18.36 -8.81 -4.81
N GLY A 49 17.89 -9.11 -3.60
CA GLY A 49 17.75 -8.15 -2.50
C GLY A 49 16.32 -7.98 -2.00
N ARG A 50 16.09 -6.93 -1.21
CA ARG A 50 14.79 -6.61 -0.62
C ARG A 50 13.83 -6.06 -1.67
N PHE A 51 12.61 -6.57 -1.68
CA PHE A 51 11.53 -6.09 -2.52
C PHE A 51 10.24 -5.93 -1.71
N GLN A 52 9.35 -5.06 -2.19
CA GLN A 52 8.04 -4.85 -1.61
C GLN A 52 7.02 -5.65 -2.41
N SER A 53 6.37 -6.62 -1.78
CA SER A 53 5.16 -7.25 -2.32
C SER A 53 3.99 -6.31 -2.05
N LEU A 54 3.27 -5.87 -3.09
CA LEU A 54 2.11 -4.99 -2.95
C LEU A 54 0.82 -5.76 -3.26
N ALA A 55 -0.24 -5.49 -2.51
CA ALA A 55 -1.59 -5.96 -2.82
C ALA A 55 -2.54 -4.76 -2.81
N PHE A 56 -3.41 -4.71 -3.82
CA PHE A 56 -4.39 -3.66 -4.01
C PHE A 56 -5.79 -4.24 -3.81
N GLN A 57 -6.58 -3.61 -2.96
CA GLN A 57 -7.99 -3.95 -2.78
C GLN A 57 -8.81 -2.71 -3.12
N LYS A 58 -9.71 -2.83 -4.09
CA LYS A 58 -10.58 -1.73 -4.48
C LYS A 58 -11.36 -1.26 -3.23
N LYS A 59 -11.38 0.04 -2.96
CA LYS A 59 -12.32 0.60 -2.00
C LYS A 59 -13.67 0.57 -2.70
N GLU A 60 -14.47 -0.45 -2.46
CA GLU A 60 -15.88 -0.38 -2.86
C GLU A 60 -16.49 0.82 -2.14
N GLN A 61 -16.81 1.84 -2.93
CA GLN A 61 -17.63 2.94 -2.51
C GLN A 61 -19.04 2.35 -2.40
N ARG A 62 -19.45 2.02 -1.17
CA ARG A 62 -20.82 1.59 -0.89
C ARG A 62 -21.82 2.66 -1.33
#